data_AF-A0A4Y2RLS1-F1
#
_entry.id   AF-A0A4Y2RLS1-F1
#
_cell.length_a   1.000
_cell.length_b   1.000
_cell.length_c   1.000
_cell.angle_alpha   90.00
_cell.angle_beta   90.00
_cell.angle_gamma   90.00
#
_symmetry.space_group_name_H-M   'P 1'
#
loop_
_entity.id
_entity.type
_entity.pdbx_description
1 polymer ?
#
loop_
_entity_poly.entity_id
_entity_poly.type
_entity_poly.pdbx_seq_one_letter_code
_entity_poly.pdbx_strand_id
1 'polypeptide(L)'
;MLLTCSMSSPEQLWIDHNENLSEDMLHQARIQQQNMDLYYCDVIFNKDLIDIEDKIILLCVSDIKGFGLPQTSPNRDSVLLSEERTERNYDTDVLTAYIEQNEPKMVQDQKEAFDKITIKHKKGAVRSAP
;
A
#
# COMPACT_ATOMS: atom_id res chain seq x y z
N MET A 1 -29.53 18.76 -15.82
CA MET A 1 -29.34 18.85 -14.36
C MET A 1 -29.41 17.42 -13.85
N LEU A 2 -28.26 16.78 -13.65
CA LEU A 2 -28.25 15.43 -13.06
C LEU A 2 -28.50 15.61 -11.57
N LEU A 3 -29.75 15.39 -11.13
CA LEU A 3 -30.05 15.16 -9.73
C LEU A 3 -29.22 13.95 -9.32
N THR A 4 -28.15 14.18 -8.57
CA THR A 4 -27.49 13.11 -7.84
C THR A 4 -28.53 12.58 -6.87
N CYS A 5 -29.08 11.41 -7.18
CA CYS A 5 -29.93 10.66 -6.25
C CYS A 5 -29.25 10.69 -4.89
N SER A 6 -30.01 11.09 -3.87
CA SER A 6 -29.55 11.25 -2.48
C SER A 6 -28.50 10.20 -2.17
N MET A 7 -27.25 10.62 -1.93
CA MET A 7 -26.21 9.69 -1.54
C MET A 7 -26.73 8.96 -0.31
N SER A 8 -26.94 7.65 -0.43
CA SER A 8 -27.23 6.78 0.70
C SER A 8 -26.21 7.13 1.78
N SER A 9 -26.66 7.32 3.04
CA SER A 9 -25.70 7.49 4.13
C SER A 9 -24.71 6.33 4.06
N PRO A 10 -23.38 6.56 3.93
CA PRO A 10 -22.41 5.48 3.82
C PRO A 10 -22.51 4.48 4.97
N GLU A 11 -22.86 4.98 6.16
CA GLU A 11 -23.16 4.18 7.34
C GLU A 11 -24.39 3.29 7.15
N GLN A 12 -25.47 3.84 6.61
CA GLN A 12 -26.70 3.07 6.36
C GLN A 12 -26.47 2.02 5.26
N LEU A 13 -25.73 2.37 4.21
CA LEU A 13 -25.34 1.43 3.15
C LEU A 13 -24.54 0.27 3.72
N TRP A 14 -23.59 0.55 4.60
CA TRP A 14 -22.81 -0.48 5.28
C TRP A 14 -23.69 -1.37 6.15
N ILE A 15 -24.56 -0.79 6.98
CA ILE A 15 -25.47 -1.57 7.85
C ILE A 15 -26.40 -2.47 7.03
N ASP A 16 -26.93 -1.98 5.92
CA ASP A 16 -27.92 -2.71 5.11
C ASP A 16 -27.28 -3.78 4.21
N HIS A 17 -25.98 -3.65 3.90
CA HIS A 17 -25.32 -4.47 2.88
C HIS A 17 -23.94 -5.03 3.27
N ASN A 18 -23.54 -4.98 4.54
CA ASN A 18 -22.22 -5.47 4.99
C ASN A 18 -21.93 -6.92 4.57
N GLU A 19 -22.89 -7.83 4.65
CA GLU A 19 -22.70 -9.23 4.22
C GLU A 19 -22.41 -9.31 2.72
N ASN A 20 -23.13 -8.55 1.90
CA ASN A 20 -22.91 -8.53 0.46
C ASN A 20 -21.59 -7.87 0.09
N LEU A 21 -21.21 -6.78 0.78
CA LEU A 21 -19.95 -6.08 0.54
C LEU A 21 -18.76 -6.95 0.92
N SER A 22 -18.89 -7.75 1.99
CA SER A 22 -17.84 -8.62 2.51
C SER A 22 -17.87 -10.05 1.96
N GLU A 23 -18.66 -10.35 0.92
CA GLU A 23 -18.79 -11.70 0.35
C GLU A 23 -17.44 -12.22 -0.16
N ASP A 24 -16.71 -11.39 -0.90
CA ASP A 24 -15.39 -11.74 -1.44
C ASP A 24 -14.39 -12.01 -0.31
N MET A 25 -14.47 -11.25 0.78
CA MET A 25 -13.61 -11.41 1.95
C MET A 25 -13.88 -12.74 2.66
N LEU A 26 -15.15 -13.11 2.82
CA LEU A 26 -15.55 -14.41 3.35
C LEU A 26 -15.09 -15.55 2.43
N HIS A 27 -15.22 -15.39 1.11
CA HIS A 27 -14.78 -16.37 0.14
C HIS A 27 -13.27 -16.62 0.23
N GLN A 28 -12.47 -15.56 0.31
CA GLN A 28 -11.02 -15.67 0.50
C GLN A 28 -10.67 -16.35 1.82
N ALA A 29 -11.34 -16.00 2.92
CA ALA A 29 -11.10 -16.62 4.22
C ALA A 29 -11.40 -18.12 4.22
N ARG A 30 -12.48 -18.55 3.56
CA ARG A 30 -12.84 -19.98 3.39
C ARG A 30 -11.74 -20.74 2.64
N ILE A 31 -11.23 -20.17 1.55
CA ILE A 31 -10.14 -20.79 0.77
C ILE A 31 -8.86 -20.88 1.61
N GLN A 32 -8.46 -19.80 2.27
CA GLN A 32 -7.22 -19.73 3.05
C GLN A 32 -7.22 -20.71 4.23
N GLN A 33 -8.37 -20.85 4.92
CA GLN A 33 -8.51 -21.71 6.09
C GLN A 33 -8.96 -23.14 5.74
N GLN A 34 -9.23 -23.42 4.46
CA GLN A 34 -9.83 -24.68 4.00
C GLN A 34 -11.11 -25.04 4.76
N ASN A 35 -11.88 -24.03 5.17
CA ASN A 35 -13.08 -24.17 5.98
C ASN A 35 -14.25 -23.52 5.27
N MET A 36 -15.06 -24.32 4.57
CA MET A 36 -16.22 -23.84 3.82
C MET A 36 -17.40 -23.48 4.72
N ASP A 37 -17.43 -23.99 5.95
CA ASP A 37 -18.49 -23.73 6.93
C ASP A 37 -18.26 -22.43 7.71
N LEU A 38 -17.17 -21.70 7.42
CA LEU A 38 -16.92 -20.38 7.98
C LEU A 38 -18.07 -19.43 7.61
N TYR A 39 -18.56 -18.68 8.61
CA TYR A 39 -19.61 -17.69 8.47
C TYR A 39 -19.09 -16.28 8.73
N TYR A 40 -19.90 -15.27 8.42
CA TYR A 40 -19.57 -13.88 8.72
C TYR A 40 -19.26 -13.67 10.20
N CYS A 41 -18.23 -12.88 10.45
CA CYS A 41 -17.81 -12.47 11.79
C CYS A 41 -17.16 -11.09 11.71
N ASP A 42 -16.98 -10.45 12.86
CA ASP A 42 -16.41 -9.10 12.95
C ASP A 42 -15.02 -8.99 12.31
N VAL A 43 -14.26 -10.08 12.26
CA VAL A 43 -12.94 -10.11 11.61
C VAL A 43 -13.08 -9.94 10.10
N ILE A 44 -14.08 -10.58 9.47
CA ILE A 44 -14.34 -10.48 8.03
C ILE A 44 -14.81 -9.06 7.69
N PHE A 45 -15.77 -8.54 8.46
CA PHE A 45 -16.28 -7.18 8.28
C PHE A 45 -15.20 -6.11 8.47
N ASN A 46 -14.37 -6.23 9.50
CA ASN A 46 -13.27 -5.30 9.72
C ASN A 46 -12.26 -5.34 8.58
N LYS A 47 -11.94 -6.53 8.07
CA LYS A 47 -10.99 -6.66 6.96
C LYS A 47 -11.52 -6.00 5.70
N ASP A 48 -12.81 -6.16 5.41
CA ASP A 48 -13.46 -5.51 4.28
C ASP A 48 -13.51 -3.98 4.43
N LEU A 49 -13.79 -3.46 5.63
CA LEU A 49 -13.72 -2.01 5.91
C LEU A 49 -12.31 -1.43 5.72
N ILE A 50 -11.26 -2.16 6.09
CA ILE A 50 -9.87 -1.75 5.87
C ILE A 50 -9.57 -1.69 4.37
N ASP A 51 -9.99 -2.69 3.60
CA ASP A 51 -9.80 -2.71 2.14
C ASP A 51 -10.55 -1.55 1.45
N ILE A 52 -11.75 -1.21 1.93
CA ILE A 52 -12.51 -0.03 1.48
C ILE A 52 -11.75 1.26 1.83
N GLU A 53 -11.23 1.37 3.05
CA GLU A 53 -10.43 2.51 3.50
C GLU A 53 -9.18 2.72 2.64
N ASP A 54 -8.42 1.65 2.39
CA ASP A 54 -7.22 1.71 1.56
C ASP A 54 -7.55 2.16 0.13
N LYS A 55 -8.68 1.69 -0.44
CA LYS A 55 -9.15 2.16 -1.76
C LYS A 55 -9.57 3.63 -1.72
N ILE A 56 -10.22 4.08 -0.65
CA ILE A 56 -10.60 5.49 -0.50
C ILE A 56 -9.35 6.37 -0.37
N ILE A 57 -8.35 5.96 0.42
CA ILE A 57 -7.06 6.69 0.56
C ILE A 57 -6.30 6.72 -0.77
N LEU A 58 -6.38 5.64 -1.56
CA LEU A 58 -5.77 5.60 -2.89
C LEU A 58 -6.47 6.55 -3.87
N LEU A 59 -7.80 6.69 -3.77
CA LEU A 59 -8.63 7.51 -4.67
C LEU A 59 -8.74 8.97 -4.24
N CYS A 60 -8.69 9.23 -2.95
CA CYS A 60 -8.78 10.53 -2.31
C CYS A 60 -7.59 10.65 -1.39
N VAL A 61 -6.81 11.73 -1.50
CA VAL A 61 -5.70 12.06 -0.61
C VAL A 61 -6.23 12.46 0.80
N SER A 62 -7.19 11.72 1.35
CA SER A 62 -7.98 12.08 2.53
C SER A 62 -8.54 10.84 3.24
N ASP A 63 -8.54 10.89 4.57
CA ASP A 63 -8.89 9.81 5.49
C ASP A 63 -10.41 9.50 5.51
N ILE A 64 -10.80 8.24 5.78
CA ILE A 64 -12.21 7.77 5.75
C ILE A 64 -13.15 8.49 6.71
N LYS A 65 -12.59 9.12 7.74
CA LYS A 65 -13.31 9.99 8.67
C LYS A 65 -14.03 11.14 7.96
N GLY A 66 -13.53 11.60 6.81
CA GLY A 66 -14.18 12.62 5.99
C GLY A 66 -15.52 12.18 5.40
N PHE A 67 -15.82 10.88 5.41
CA PHE A 67 -17.02 10.28 4.84
C PHE A 67 -18.01 9.76 5.90
N GLY A 68 -17.75 10.00 7.20
CA GLY A 68 -18.62 9.57 8.29
C GLY A 68 -18.56 8.07 8.60
N LEU A 69 -17.55 7.35 8.11
CA LEU A 69 -17.36 5.93 8.38
C LEU A 69 -16.63 5.72 9.73
N PRO A 70 -16.92 4.62 10.45
CA PRO A 70 -16.23 4.30 11.70
C PRO A 70 -14.73 4.14 11.44
N GLN A 71 -13.92 4.81 12.26
CA GLN A 71 -12.47 4.72 12.16
C GLN A 71 -12.04 3.29 12.47
N THR A 72 -11.41 2.63 11.52
CA THR A 72 -10.75 1.34 11.79
C THR A 72 -9.65 1.60 12.84
N SER A 73 -9.27 0.58 13.60
CA SER A 73 -8.06 0.64 14.43
C SER A 73 -6.97 -0.21 13.79
N PRO A 74 -6.33 0.23 12.70
CA PRO A 74 -5.20 -0.50 12.21
C PRO A 74 -4.02 -0.14 13.10
N ASN A 75 -3.30 -1.17 13.52
CA ASN A 75 -1.88 -1.04 13.78
C ASN A 75 -1.20 -0.64 12.46
N ARG A 76 -1.38 0.63 12.03
CA ARG A 76 -0.92 1.20 10.74
C ARG A 76 0.60 1.20 10.61
N ASP A 77 1.31 0.91 11.71
CA ASP A 77 2.76 0.82 11.73
C ASP A 77 3.28 -0.47 11.09
N SER A 78 2.46 -1.44 10.68
CA SER A 78 2.98 -2.69 10.09
C SER A 78 2.96 -2.74 8.56
N VAL A 79 2.02 -2.08 7.90
CA VAL A 79 1.81 -2.22 6.44
C VAL A 79 2.71 -1.27 5.65
N LEU A 80 2.72 0.04 5.99
CA LEU A 80 3.64 1.01 5.38
C LEU A 80 5.11 0.68 5.67
N LEU A 81 5.34 0.05 6.81
CA LEU A 81 6.66 -0.34 7.27
C LEU A 81 7.22 -1.54 6.51
N SER A 82 6.38 -2.39 5.91
CA SER A 82 6.83 -3.59 5.18
C SER A 82 7.40 -3.23 3.82
N GLU A 83 6.74 -2.33 3.07
CA GLU A 83 7.26 -1.84 1.79
C GLU A 83 8.51 -0.98 2.01
N GLU A 84 8.49 -0.05 2.97
CA GLU A 84 9.66 0.79 3.29
C GLU A 84 10.85 -0.03 3.86
N ARG A 85 10.59 -1.10 4.63
CA ARG A 85 11.65 -2.02 5.10
C ARG A 85 12.21 -2.85 3.96
N THR A 86 11.40 -3.31 3.02
CA THR A 86 11.88 -4.10 1.89
C THR A 86 12.69 -3.23 0.92
N GLU A 87 12.27 -1.99 0.69
CA GLU A 87 13.00 -1.01 -0.12
C GLU A 87 14.31 -0.52 0.51
N ARG A 88 14.55 -0.73 1.81
CA ARG A 88 15.81 -0.32 2.48
C ARG A 88 16.70 -1.47 2.93
N ASN A 89 16.25 -2.72 2.82
CA ASN A 89 17.03 -3.87 3.26
C ASN A 89 17.84 -4.48 2.10
N TYR A 90 18.52 -3.63 1.33
CA TYR A 90 19.45 -4.09 0.31
C TYR A 90 20.74 -4.58 0.97
N ASP A 91 21.22 -5.74 0.53
CA ASP A 91 22.55 -6.21 0.87
C ASP A 91 23.59 -5.35 0.16
N THR A 92 24.23 -4.46 0.91
CA THR A 92 25.23 -3.52 0.40
C THR A 92 26.47 -4.22 -0.14
N ASP A 93 26.80 -5.41 0.35
CA ASP A 93 28.00 -6.15 -0.07
C ASP A 93 27.74 -6.78 -1.44
N VAL A 94 26.55 -7.36 -1.64
CA VAL A 94 26.12 -7.88 -2.95
C VAL A 94 26.01 -6.77 -3.99
N LEU A 95 25.44 -5.62 -3.63
CA LEU A 95 25.34 -4.48 -4.54
C LEU A 95 26.71 -3.90 -4.90
N THR A 96 27.64 -3.82 -3.93
CA THR A 96 29.01 -3.35 -4.18
C THR A 96 29.74 -4.28 -5.14
N ALA A 97 29.67 -5.59 -4.90
CA ALA A 97 30.30 -6.59 -5.78
C ALA A 97 29.70 -6.57 -7.20
N TYR A 98 28.38 -6.33 -7.31
CA TYR A 98 27.72 -6.19 -8.60
C TYR A 98 28.21 -4.96 -9.38
N ILE A 99 28.42 -3.82 -8.70
CA ILE A 99 28.95 -2.61 -9.32
C ILE A 99 30.39 -2.86 -9.81
N GLU A 100 31.27 -3.38 -8.96
CA GLU A 100 32.68 -3.65 -9.31
C GLU A 100 32.82 -4.60 -10.51
N GLN A 101 31.94 -5.58 -10.64
CA GLN A 101 31.96 -6.52 -11.75
C GLN A 101 31.43 -5.94 -13.07
N ASN A 102 30.47 -5.01 -13.01
CA ASN A 102 29.74 -4.53 -14.19
C ASN A 102 30.17 -3.14 -14.67
N GLU A 103 30.73 -2.30 -13.81
CA GLU A 103 31.31 -1.00 -14.17
C GLU A 103 32.35 -1.10 -15.32
N PRO A 104 33.32 -2.04 -15.33
CA PRO A 104 34.26 -2.15 -16.44
C PRO A 104 33.65 -2.68 -17.74
N LYS A 105 32.42 -3.23 -17.69
CA LYS A 105 31.70 -3.76 -18.86
C LYS A 105 30.78 -2.72 -19.51
N MET A 106 30.65 -1.53 -18.91
CA MET A 106 29.78 -0.48 -19.43
C MET A 106 30.34 0.10 -20.74
N VAL A 107 29.43 0.30 -21.71
CA VAL A 107 29.76 1.10 -22.90
C VAL A 107 29.77 2.59 -22.54
N GLN A 108 30.40 3.41 -23.38
CA GLN A 108 30.61 4.84 -23.13
C GLN A 108 29.32 5.58 -22.73
N ASP A 109 28.21 5.36 -23.45
CA ASP A 109 26.92 6.00 -23.18
C ASP A 109 26.33 5.60 -21.80
N GLN A 110 26.49 4.33 -21.42
CA GLN A 110 26.04 3.82 -20.12
C GLN A 110 26.87 4.41 -18.98
N LYS A 111 28.19 4.52 -19.18
CA LYS A 111 29.11 5.13 -18.22
C LYS A 111 28.77 6.60 -18.00
N GLU A 112 28.51 7.35 -19.06
CA GLU A 112 28.11 8.75 -18.96
C GLU A 112 26.78 8.95 -18.22
N ALA A 113 25.81 8.06 -18.43
CA ALA A 113 24.55 8.09 -17.69
C ALA A 113 24.75 7.74 -16.21
N PHE A 114 25.53 6.70 -15.92
CA PHE A 114 25.84 6.24 -14.57
C PHE A 114 26.57 7.31 -13.75
N ASP A 115 27.58 7.96 -14.33
CA ASP A 115 28.32 9.05 -13.69
C ASP A 115 27.42 10.25 -13.38
N LYS A 116 26.56 10.66 -14.33
CA LYS A 116 25.60 11.76 -14.14
C LYS A 116 24.62 11.49 -12.99
N ILE A 117 24.12 10.25 -12.89
CA ILE A 117 23.19 9.84 -11.82
C ILE A 117 23.91 9.81 -10.47
N THR A 118 25.11 9.22 -10.42
CA THR A 118 25.90 9.11 -9.18
C THR A 118 26.33 10.48 -8.64
N ILE A 119 26.72 11.41 -9.53
CA ILE A 119 27.08 12.78 -9.14
C ILE A 119 25.88 13.55 -8.58
N LYS A 120 24.67 13.37 -9.15
CA LYS A 120 23.45 14.02 -8.64
C LYS A 120 23.10 13.55 -7.23
N HIS A 121 23.27 12.25 -6.93
CA HIS A 121 23.00 11.70 -5.61
C HIS A 121 24.05 12.13 -4.57
N LYS A 122 25.34 12.20 -4.94
CA LYS A 122 26.40 12.72 -4.05
C LYS A 122 26.22 14.21 -3.71
N LYS A 123 25.69 15.04 -4.63
CA LYS A 123 25.39 16.46 -4.37
C LYS A 123 24.17 16.69 -3.46
N GLY A 124 23.26 15.72 -3.35
CA GLY A 124 22.13 15.76 -2.42
C GLY A 124 22.55 15.53 -0.97
N ALA A 125 23.50 14.63 -0.73
CA ALA A 125 23.97 14.27 0.62
C ALA A 125 24.81 15.39 1.30
N VAL A 126 25.44 16.28 0.54
CA VAL A 126 26.25 17.39 1.09
C VAL A 126 25.38 18.57 1.58
N ARG A 127 24.10 18.65 1.17
CA ARG A 127 23.19 19.72 1.62
C ARG A 127 22.44 19.39 2.93
N SER A 128 22.69 18.22 3.53
CA SER A 128 22.04 17.76 4.77
C SER A 128 23.05 17.47 5.89
N ALA A 129 24.04 18.35 6.07
CA ALA A 129 24.87 18.41 7.27
C ALA A 129 24.92 19.89 7.72
N PRO A 130 24.89 20.14 9.04
CA PRO A 130 24.21 21.29 9.69
C PRO A 130 24.75 22.67 9.35
#